data_AF-A0A3B2WCI4-F1
#
_entry.id   AF-A0A3B2WCI4-F1
#
_cell.length_a   1.000
_cell.length_b   1.000
_cell.length_c   1.000
_cell.angle_alpha   90.00
_cell.angle_beta   90.00
_cell.angle_gamma   90.00
#
_symmetry.space_group_name_H-M   'P 1'
#
loop_
_entity.id
_entity.type
_entity.pdbx_description
1 polymer ?
#
loop_
_entity_poly.entity_id
_entity_poly.type
_entity_poly.pdbx_seq_one_letter_code
_entity_poly.pdbx_strand_id
1 'polypeptide(L)'
;MMFSWIFILWLLQISKFVSAFILNISRCYYIITEEFHHEGDVVIGAFFPLHTYYTGKKMPHPTVPYLYLDNYIQYNFKNYQYILTLLFAIEEINRNPNLLPNISLGFDFYNVRFTEKETLDNAVIWLSALVQRKFLPNYNCKKRNFTAALTGTTWKTSAQIGTLLQLFKFPQSHIWCGHE
;
A
#
# COMPACT_ATOMS: atom_id res chain seq x y z
N MET A 1 26.37 23.08 -45.93
CA MET A 1 25.00 22.52 -45.77
C MET A 1 24.88 21.41 -44.71
N MET A 2 25.96 20.87 -44.13
CA MET A 2 25.87 19.77 -43.13
C MET A 2 25.56 20.20 -41.68
N PHE A 3 25.86 21.45 -41.30
CA PHE A 3 25.65 21.92 -39.92
C PHE A 3 24.16 22.08 -39.52
N SER A 4 23.28 22.34 -40.48
CA SER A 4 21.83 22.51 -40.24
C SER A 4 21.14 21.19 -39.87
N TRP A 5 21.56 20.08 -40.48
CA TRP A 5 20.95 18.76 -40.25
C TRP A 5 21.28 18.19 -38.87
N ILE A 6 22.48 18.46 -38.35
CA ILE A 6 22.86 18.06 -36.99
C ILE A 6 22.00 18.79 -35.95
N PHE A 7 21.75 20.08 -36.16
CA PHE A 7 20.90 20.88 -35.27
C PHE A 7 19.43 20.42 -35.29
N ILE A 8 18.90 20.07 -36.47
CA ILE A 8 17.54 19.53 -36.62
C ILE A 8 17.41 18.15 -35.95
N LEU A 9 18.42 17.28 -36.08
CA LEU A 9 18.43 15.98 -35.41
C LEU A 9 18.48 16.12 -33.88
N TRP A 10 19.22 17.10 -33.38
CA TRP A 10 19.29 17.41 -31.95
C TRP A 10 17.95 17.95 -31.41
N LEU A 11 17.27 18.84 -32.15
CA LEU A 11 15.94 19.34 -31.81
C LEU A 11 14.88 18.22 -31.77
N LEU A 12 14.96 17.25 -32.69
CA LEU A 12 14.08 16.08 -32.69
C LEU A 12 14.32 15.15 -31.48
N GLN A 13 15.55 15.08 -30.98
CA GLN A 13 15.87 14.32 -29.76
C GLN A 13 15.42 15.01 -28.48
N ILE A 14 15.40 16.36 -28.44
CA ILE A 14 14.90 17.12 -27.28
C ILE A 14 13.41 16.84 -27.04
N SER A 15 12.59 16.74 -28.09
CA SER A 15 11.17 16.36 -27.96
C SER A 15 10.97 14.98 -27.33
N LYS A 16 11.79 13.99 -27.69
CA LYS A 16 11.75 12.65 -27.10
C LYS A 16 12.21 12.65 -25.63
N PHE A 17 13.21 13.47 -25.31
CA PHE A 17 13.74 13.59 -23.95
C PHE A 17 12.77 14.32 -23.01
N VAL A 18 12.14 15.39 -23.49
CA VAL A 18 11.12 16.17 -22.76
C VAL A 18 9.82 15.36 -22.60
N SER A 19 9.41 14.61 -23.63
CA SER A 19 8.27 13.68 -23.55
C SER A 19 8.51 12.56 -22.52
N ALA A 20 9.71 11.95 -22.51
CA ALA A 20 10.05 10.91 -21.54
C ALA A 20 10.05 11.41 -20.07
N PHE A 21 10.41 12.67 -19.84
CA PHE A 21 10.42 13.28 -18.50
C PHE A 21 9.05 13.81 -18.04
N ILE A 22 8.19 14.29 -18.96
CA ILE A 22 6.91 14.92 -18.60
C ILE A 22 5.72 13.93 -18.64
N LEU A 23 5.72 12.94 -19.54
CA LEU A 23 4.56 12.05 -19.76
C LEU A 23 4.55 10.76 -18.92
N ASN A 24 5.65 10.40 -18.26
CA ASN A 24 5.73 9.11 -17.55
C ASN A 24 5.47 9.19 -16.02
N ILE A 25 5.53 10.40 -15.44
CA ILE A 25 5.30 10.59 -14.00
C ILE A 25 3.79 10.65 -13.65
N SER A 26 2.91 10.87 -14.63
CA SER A 26 1.48 11.14 -14.36
C SER A 26 0.55 9.94 -14.56
N ARG A 27 0.78 9.04 -15.52
CA ARG A 27 -0.18 7.94 -15.80
C ARG A 27 0.04 6.72 -14.91
N CYS A 28 1.28 6.31 -14.68
CA CYS A 28 1.60 5.21 -13.75
C CYS A 28 1.10 5.49 -12.33
N TYR A 29 1.18 6.75 -11.88
CA TYR A 29 0.68 7.18 -10.57
C TYR A 29 -0.81 6.85 -10.36
N TYR A 30 -1.66 6.99 -11.40
CA TYR A 30 -3.09 6.68 -11.32
C TYR A 30 -3.44 5.22 -11.61
N ILE A 31 -2.52 4.44 -12.19
CA ILE A 31 -2.78 3.04 -12.60
C ILE A 31 -2.46 2.06 -11.45
N ILE A 32 -1.56 2.41 -10.54
CA ILE A 32 -1.18 1.56 -9.41
C ILE A 32 -2.41 1.41 -8.50
N THR A 33 -2.93 0.19 -8.37
CA THR A 33 -4.03 -0.09 -7.43
C THR A 33 -3.56 0.15 -6.01
N GLU A 34 -4.39 0.77 -5.16
CA GLU A 34 -4.01 1.05 -3.76
C GLU A 34 -4.15 -0.18 -2.84
N GLU A 35 -4.67 -1.29 -3.36
CA GLU A 35 -4.86 -2.56 -2.64
C GLU A 35 -4.45 -3.70 -3.56
N PHE A 36 -3.69 -4.67 -3.03
CA PHE A 36 -3.24 -5.85 -3.78
C PHE A 36 -3.36 -7.10 -2.92
N HIS A 37 -3.73 -8.21 -3.54
CA HIS A 37 -3.93 -9.47 -2.84
C HIS A 37 -3.19 -10.58 -3.57
N HIS A 38 -2.30 -11.27 -2.87
CA HIS A 38 -1.65 -12.47 -3.34
C HIS A 38 -2.18 -13.67 -2.57
N GLU A 39 -2.72 -14.65 -3.28
CA GLU A 39 -3.25 -15.87 -2.67
C GLU A 39 -2.13 -16.75 -2.08
N GLY A 40 -2.50 -17.55 -1.09
CA GLY A 40 -1.65 -18.51 -0.39
C GLY A 40 -2.48 -19.30 0.62
N ASP A 41 -1.97 -20.44 1.06
CA ASP A 41 -2.61 -21.28 2.08
C ASP A 41 -2.76 -20.55 3.42
N VAL A 42 -1.81 -19.65 3.70
CA VAL A 42 -1.84 -18.68 4.80
C VAL A 42 -1.53 -17.28 4.29
N VAL A 43 -2.13 -16.25 4.90
CA VAL A 43 -2.05 -14.87 4.41
C VAL A 43 -1.60 -13.90 5.49
N ILE A 44 -0.64 -13.04 5.17
CA ILE A 44 -0.20 -11.91 6.01
C ILE A 44 -0.98 -10.65 5.64
N GLY A 45 -1.53 -9.93 6.62
CA GLY A 45 -2.08 -8.59 6.40
C GLY A 45 -0.98 -7.53 6.42
N ALA A 46 -0.85 -6.70 5.39
CA ALA A 46 0.18 -5.68 5.26
C ALA A 46 -0.47 -4.29 5.18
N PHE A 47 -0.27 -3.48 6.22
CA PHE A 47 -0.91 -2.17 6.38
C PHE A 47 0.14 -1.06 6.29
N PHE A 48 0.44 -0.56 5.09
CA PHE A 48 1.41 0.54 4.90
C PHE A 48 0.79 1.75 4.22
N PRO A 49 1.21 2.97 4.57
CA PRO A 49 0.80 4.15 3.84
C PRO A 49 1.59 4.28 2.52
N LEU A 50 0.96 4.09 1.37
CA LEU A 50 1.60 4.37 0.07
C LEU A 50 1.82 5.86 -0.15
N HIS A 51 0.95 6.67 0.44
CA HIS A 51 0.91 8.10 0.23
C HIS A 51 1.11 8.86 1.54
N THR A 52 1.76 10.01 1.43
CA THR A 52 1.73 11.03 2.46
C THR A 52 0.69 12.09 2.08
N TYR A 53 -0.16 12.44 3.03
CA TYR A 53 -1.22 13.43 2.87
C TYR A 53 -0.82 14.73 3.57
N TYR A 54 -0.93 15.85 2.87
CA TYR A 54 -0.60 17.17 3.40
C TYR A 54 -1.76 18.14 3.18
N THR A 55 -1.96 19.03 4.15
CA THR A 55 -2.96 20.10 4.11
C THR A 55 -2.26 21.43 4.31
N GLY A 56 -2.59 22.44 3.51
CA GLY A 56 -2.05 23.78 3.71
C GLY A 56 -2.85 24.57 4.76
N LYS A 57 -4.10 24.87 4.43
CA LYS A 57 -5.04 25.69 5.21
C LYS A 57 -6.03 24.86 6.03
N LYS A 58 -6.04 23.53 5.89
CA LYS A 58 -6.95 22.61 6.63
C LYS A 58 -8.42 23.01 6.42
N MET A 59 -8.81 23.23 5.18
CA MET A 59 -10.18 23.61 4.82
C MET A 59 -11.10 22.38 4.95
N PRO A 60 -12.03 22.32 5.92
CA PRO A 60 -12.82 21.12 6.16
C PRO A 60 -13.75 20.83 4.97
N HIS A 61 -13.90 19.54 4.64
CA HIS A 61 -14.89 19.10 3.66
C HIS A 61 -16.31 19.35 4.22
N PRO A 62 -17.24 19.89 3.43
CA PRO A 62 -18.55 20.30 3.92
C PRO A 62 -19.42 19.15 4.46
N THR A 63 -19.17 17.93 3.98
CA THR A 63 -20.01 16.76 4.29
C THR A 63 -19.25 15.54 4.83
N VAL A 64 -17.92 15.52 4.74
CA VAL A 64 -17.11 14.35 5.11
C VAL A 64 -16.21 14.73 6.28
N PRO A 65 -16.50 14.25 7.50
CA PRO A 65 -15.69 14.56 8.66
C PRO A 65 -14.24 14.15 8.46
N TYR A 66 -13.31 14.97 8.97
CA TYR A 66 -11.86 14.71 8.95
C TYR A 66 -11.21 14.65 7.56
N LEU A 67 -11.94 15.01 6.49
CA LEU A 67 -11.39 15.24 5.16
C LEU A 67 -11.21 16.74 4.93
N TYR A 68 -10.14 17.11 4.23
CA TYR A 68 -9.86 18.49 3.87
C TYR A 68 -9.92 18.69 2.35
N LEU A 69 -10.46 19.84 1.91
CA LEU A 69 -10.56 20.22 0.50
C LEU A 69 -9.20 20.51 -0.12
N ASP A 70 -8.23 20.92 0.69
CA ASP A 70 -6.86 21.26 0.30
C ASP A 70 -5.87 20.11 0.57
N ASN A 71 -6.33 18.87 0.47
CA ASN A 71 -5.51 17.67 0.63
C ASN A 71 -4.64 17.43 -0.61
N TYR A 72 -3.33 17.47 -0.43
CA TYR A 72 -2.34 17.06 -1.43
C TYR A 72 -1.84 15.65 -1.11
N ILE A 73 -1.73 14.84 -2.15
CA ILE A 73 -1.26 13.45 -2.05
C ILE A 73 0.13 13.37 -2.67
N GLN A 74 1.08 12.81 -1.95
CA GLN A 74 2.43 12.55 -2.45
C GLN A 74 2.77 11.07 -2.29
N TYR A 75 3.31 10.45 -3.34
CA TYR A 75 3.77 9.06 -3.27
C TYR A 75 4.97 8.93 -2.33
N ASN A 76 4.92 7.95 -1.43
CA ASN A 76 6.03 7.61 -0.57
C ASN A 76 6.77 6.38 -1.13
N PHE A 77 7.76 6.64 -1.98
CA PHE A 77 8.54 5.59 -2.63
C PHE A 77 9.25 4.66 -1.63
N LYS A 78 9.61 5.15 -0.43
CA LYS A 78 10.23 4.33 0.61
C LYS A 78 9.24 3.29 1.16
N ASN A 79 7.98 3.67 1.36
CA ASN A 79 6.95 2.72 1.79
C ASN A 79 6.61 1.72 0.69
N TYR A 80 6.63 2.14 -0.57
CA TYR A 80 6.49 1.22 -1.70
C TYR A 80 7.64 0.18 -1.76
N GLN A 81 8.87 0.58 -1.47
CA GLN A 81 10.00 -0.36 -1.37
C GLN A 81 9.80 -1.42 -0.29
N TYR A 82 9.16 -1.09 0.84
CA TYR A 82 8.82 -2.08 1.88
C TYR A 82 7.83 -3.13 1.36
N ILE A 83 6.86 -2.73 0.54
CA ILE A 83 5.90 -3.66 -0.08
C ILE A 83 6.61 -4.58 -1.08
N LEU A 84 7.50 -4.03 -1.91
CA LEU A 84 8.31 -4.83 -2.83
C LEU A 84 9.22 -5.81 -2.10
N THR A 85 9.80 -5.40 -0.97
CA THR A 85 10.64 -6.26 -0.13
C THR A 85 9.82 -7.38 0.49
N LEU A 86 8.60 -7.10 0.94
CA LEU A 86 7.67 -8.12 1.43
C LEU A 86 7.32 -9.12 0.33
N LEU A 87 6.97 -8.65 -0.87
CA LEU A 87 6.67 -9.50 -2.01
C LEU A 87 7.86 -10.42 -2.34
N PHE A 88 9.05 -9.84 -2.47
CA PHE A 88 10.28 -10.59 -2.73
C PHE A 88 10.57 -11.63 -1.65
N ALA A 89 10.44 -11.27 -0.37
CA ALA A 89 10.67 -12.20 0.73
C ALA A 89 9.67 -13.37 0.72
N ILE A 90 8.41 -13.10 0.40
CA ILE A 90 7.37 -14.14 0.26
C ILE A 90 7.69 -15.08 -0.90
N GLU A 91 8.11 -14.56 -2.05
CA GLU A 91 8.52 -15.36 -3.21
C GLU A 91 9.70 -16.29 -2.86
N GLU A 92 10.71 -15.77 -2.17
CA GLU A 92 11.87 -16.56 -1.74
C GLU A 92 11.50 -17.63 -0.69
N ILE A 93 10.61 -17.32 0.25
CA ILE A 93 10.09 -18.30 1.22
C ILE A 93 9.36 -19.43 0.49
N ASN A 94 8.41 -19.09 -0.40
CA ASN A 94 7.60 -20.07 -1.14
C ASN A 94 8.45 -20.94 -2.07
N ARG A 95 9.59 -20.42 -2.56
CA ARG A 95 10.52 -21.16 -3.43
C ARG A 95 11.43 -22.11 -2.65
N ASN A 96 11.65 -21.87 -1.35
CA ASN A 96 12.55 -22.66 -0.55
C ASN A 96 11.81 -23.84 0.11
N PRO A 97 12.04 -25.10 -0.31
CA PRO A 97 11.33 -26.25 0.24
C PRO A 97 11.62 -26.52 1.73
N ASN A 98 12.66 -25.91 2.29
CA ASN A 98 12.99 -26.03 3.71
C ASN A 98 12.23 -25.02 4.59
N LEU A 99 11.60 -24.01 3.99
CA LEU A 99 10.81 -22.99 4.69
C LEU A 99 9.34 -23.17 4.33
N LEU A 100 8.48 -23.41 5.34
CA LEU A 100 7.04 -23.67 5.13
C LEU A 100 6.78 -24.80 4.11
N PRO A 101 7.29 -26.03 4.33
CA PRO A 101 7.12 -27.13 3.39
C PRO A 101 5.63 -27.41 3.13
N ASN A 102 5.24 -27.47 1.86
CA ASN A 102 3.86 -27.69 1.39
C ASN A 102 2.84 -26.60 1.81
N ILE A 103 3.30 -25.43 2.22
CA ILE A 103 2.43 -24.30 2.59
C ILE A 103 2.89 -23.07 1.82
N SER A 104 1.98 -22.49 1.04
CA SER A 104 2.19 -21.22 0.35
C SER A 104 1.83 -20.03 1.24
N LEU A 105 2.70 -19.04 1.27
CA LEU A 105 2.49 -17.77 1.95
C LEU A 105 1.97 -16.72 0.95
N GLY A 106 0.86 -16.09 1.28
CA GLY A 106 0.29 -14.95 0.56
C GLY A 106 0.29 -13.69 1.40
N PHE A 107 -0.19 -12.58 0.83
CA PHE A 107 -0.38 -11.34 1.56
C PHE A 107 -1.55 -10.51 1.03
N ASP A 108 -2.12 -9.70 1.92
CA ASP A 108 -3.11 -8.67 1.60
C ASP A 108 -2.56 -7.30 1.93
N PHE A 109 -2.34 -6.49 0.91
CA PHE A 109 -1.90 -5.12 1.06
C PHE A 109 -3.09 -4.16 1.15
N TYR A 110 -3.11 -3.36 2.21
CA TYR A 110 -4.04 -2.25 2.39
C TYR A 110 -3.30 -0.93 2.53
N ASN A 111 -3.59 0.03 1.64
CA ASN A 111 -3.10 1.39 1.75
C ASN A 111 -3.71 2.07 2.99
N VAL A 112 -2.85 2.33 3.99
CA VAL A 112 -3.25 3.08 5.18
C VAL A 112 -3.25 4.56 4.87
N ARG A 113 -4.40 5.19 5.06
CA ARG A 113 -4.57 6.63 4.91
C ARG A 113 -4.42 7.33 6.25
N PHE A 114 -4.48 8.65 6.24
CA PHE A 114 -4.22 9.47 7.43
C PHE A 114 -5.35 9.44 8.47
N THR A 115 -6.56 8.97 8.13
CA THR A 115 -7.67 8.96 9.08
C THR A 115 -7.68 7.69 9.93
N GLU A 116 -7.96 7.85 11.22
CA GLU A 116 -8.05 6.74 12.19
C GLU A 116 -9.16 5.76 11.79
N LYS A 117 -10.27 6.31 11.28
CA LYS A 117 -11.40 5.55 10.75
C LYS A 117 -10.97 4.63 9.61
N GLU A 118 -10.32 5.15 8.56
CA GLU A 118 -9.89 4.31 7.43
C GLU A 118 -8.86 3.26 7.86
N THR A 119 -7.99 3.59 8.81
CA THR A 119 -7.01 2.64 9.37
C THR A 119 -7.70 1.46 10.03
N LEU A 120 -8.71 1.72 10.88
CA LEU A 120 -9.49 0.69 11.54
C LEU A 120 -10.37 -0.07 10.55
N ASP A 121 -11.00 0.63 9.59
CA ASP A 121 -11.84 0.01 8.56
C ASP A 121 -11.03 -1.02 7.75
N ASN A 122 -9.79 -0.70 7.36
CA ASN A 122 -8.90 -1.65 6.67
C ASN A 122 -8.63 -2.91 7.53
N ALA A 123 -8.36 -2.74 8.82
CA ALA A 123 -8.12 -3.86 9.73
C ALA A 123 -9.38 -4.73 9.94
N VAL A 124 -10.56 -4.11 10.06
CA VAL A 124 -11.85 -4.83 10.14
C VAL A 124 -12.14 -5.59 8.86
N ILE A 125 -11.92 -4.98 7.69
CA ILE A 125 -12.08 -5.63 6.37
C ILE A 125 -11.20 -6.87 6.28
N TRP A 126 -9.94 -6.76 6.70
CA TRP A 126 -9.02 -7.89 6.73
C TRP A 126 -9.51 -8.99 7.69
N LEU A 127 -9.82 -8.67 8.95
CA LEU A 127 -10.28 -9.65 9.95
C LEU A 127 -11.58 -10.37 9.56
N SER A 128 -12.48 -9.67 8.87
CA SER A 128 -13.74 -10.22 8.38
C SER A 128 -13.60 -11.00 7.07
N ALA A 129 -12.38 -11.10 6.51
CA ALA A 129 -12.10 -11.69 5.20
C ALA A 129 -12.90 -11.06 4.04
N LEU A 130 -13.31 -9.79 4.16
CA LEU A 130 -14.05 -9.05 3.14
C LEU A 130 -13.11 -8.48 2.07
N VAL A 131 -12.39 -9.37 1.38
CA VAL A 131 -11.45 -9.01 0.32
C VAL A 131 -12.13 -8.10 -0.71
N GLN A 132 -11.46 -7.03 -1.15
CA GLN A 132 -11.98 -6.02 -2.09
C GLN A 132 -13.18 -5.20 -1.58
N ARG A 133 -13.36 -5.07 -0.25
CA ARG A 133 -14.41 -4.25 0.37
C ARG A 133 -15.84 -4.65 -0.03
N LYS A 134 -16.05 -5.89 -0.48
CA LYS A 134 -17.38 -6.41 -0.81
C LYS A 134 -18.08 -6.84 0.47
N PHE A 135 -18.78 -5.90 1.09
CA PHE A 135 -19.60 -6.16 2.28
C PHE A 135 -20.78 -7.07 1.91
N LEU A 136 -20.69 -8.34 2.31
CA LEU A 136 -21.81 -9.28 2.27
C LEU A 136 -22.22 -9.59 3.71
N PRO A 137 -23.35 -9.04 4.20
CA PRO A 137 -23.84 -9.32 5.55
C PRO A 137 -24.02 -10.84 5.73
N ASN A 138 -23.43 -11.41 6.78
CA ASN A 138 -23.53 -12.82 7.16
C ASN A 138 -23.06 -13.85 6.10
N TYR A 139 -22.32 -13.44 5.08
CA TYR A 139 -21.83 -14.36 4.06
C TYR A 139 -20.34 -14.16 3.80
N ASN A 140 -19.53 -15.09 4.30
CA ASN A 140 -18.10 -15.11 4.02
C ASN A 140 -17.82 -16.10 2.88
N CYS A 141 -17.52 -15.56 1.70
CA CYS A 141 -17.37 -16.35 0.48
C CYS A 141 -16.03 -17.12 0.41
N LYS A 142 -15.05 -16.80 1.27
CA LYS A 142 -13.75 -17.49 1.33
C LYS A 142 -13.22 -17.53 2.77
N LYS A 143 -13.00 -18.73 3.31
CA LYS A 143 -12.24 -18.90 4.56
C LYS A 143 -10.77 -18.60 4.27
N ARG A 144 -10.30 -17.41 4.67
CA ARG A 144 -8.88 -17.05 4.61
C ARG A 144 -8.21 -17.40 5.94
N ASN A 145 -7.07 -18.07 5.87
CA ASN A 145 -6.26 -18.38 7.03
C ASN A 145 -5.25 -17.25 7.23
N PHE A 146 -5.67 -16.21 7.93
CA PHE A 146 -4.77 -15.14 8.32
C PHE A 146 -3.77 -15.64 9.37
N THR A 147 -2.50 -15.27 9.24
CA THR A 147 -1.45 -15.74 10.16
C THR A 147 -0.89 -14.63 11.03
N ALA A 148 -0.62 -13.47 10.44
CA ALA A 148 -0.02 -12.33 11.12
C ALA A 148 -0.36 -11.03 10.39
N ALA A 149 -0.21 -9.92 11.08
CA ALA A 149 -0.29 -8.59 10.50
C ALA A 149 1.05 -7.85 10.60
N LEU A 150 1.47 -7.27 9.49
CA LEU A 150 2.54 -6.28 9.40
C LEU A 150 1.92 -4.89 9.40
N THR A 151 2.22 -4.12 10.44
CA THR A 151 1.69 -2.76 10.58
C THR A 151 2.75 -1.72 10.25
N GLY A 152 2.26 -0.64 9.67
CA GLY A 152 3.07 0.37 9.00
C GLY A 152 4.01 1.18 9.89
N THR A 153 4.62 2.18 9.25
CA THR A 153 5.82 2.90 9.69
C THR A 153 5.58 3.97 10.75
N THR A 154 4.45 3.97 11.46
CA THR A 154 4.25 4.89 12.59
C THR A 154 3.72 4.16 13.81
N TRP A 155 4.10 4.64 15.00
CA TRP A 155 3.62 4.08 16.26
C TRP A 155 2.10 4.18 16.36
N LYS A 156 1.52 5.31 15.94
CA LYS A 156 0.09 5.60 16.05
C LYS A 156 -0.74 4.62 15.22
N THR A 157 -0.40 4.41 13.95
CA THR A 157 -1.06 3.42 13.09
C THR A 157 -0.93 2.02 13.67
N SER A 158 0.27 1.65 14.13
CA SER A 158 0.52 0.34 14.71
C SER A 158 -0.28 0.12 16.00
N ALA A 159 -0.36 1.11 16.89
CA ALA A 159 -1.16 1.04 18.11
C ALA A 159 -2.65 0.91 17.79
N GLN A 160 -3.18 1.71 16.86
CA GLN A 160 -4.59 1.66 16.46
C GLN A 160 -4.99 0.29 15.92
N ILE A 161 -4.24 -0.25 14.95
CA ILE A 161 -4.49 -1.58 14.41
C ILE A 161 -4.26 -2.65 15.49
N GLY A 162 -3.24 -2.48 16.32
CA GLY A 162 -2.85 -3.43 17.36
C GLY A 162 -3.92 -3.64 18.42
N THR A 163 -4.64 -2.59 18.81
CA THR A 163 -5.77 -2.74 19.74
C THR A 163 -6.82 -3.72 19.21
N LEU A 164 -7.13 -3.66 17.91
CA LEU A 164 -8.08 -4.56 17.28
C LEU A 164 -7.52 -5.98 17.15
N LEU A 165 -6.28 -6.11 16.63
CA LEU A 165 -5.64 -7.42 16.46
C LEU A 165 -5.48 -8.16 17.79
N GLN A 166 -5.20 -7.45 18.87
CA GLN A 166 -5.09 -8.02 20.22
C GLN A 166 -6.41 -8.64 20.69
N LEU A 167 -7.55 -8.00 20.43
CA LEU A 167 -8.87 -8.55 20.76
C LEU A 167 -9.13 -9.87 20.04
N PHE A 168 -8.70 -9.98 18.78
CA PHE A 168 -8.84 -11.19 17.97
C PHE A 168 -7.64 -12.15 18.09
N LYS A 169 -6.68 -11.85 18.97
CA LYS A 169 -5.47 -12.65 19.23
C LYS A 169 -4.60 -12.90 18.00
N PHE A 170 -4.55 -11.94 17.08
CA PHE A 170 -3.64 -11.99 15.92
C PHE A 170 -2.26 -11.42 16.26
N PRO A 171 -1.16 -12.09 15.87
CA PRO A 171 0.17 -11.55 16.08
C PRO A 171 0.42 -10.35 15.15
N GLN A 172 1.04 -9.32 15.72
CA GLN A 172 1.40 -8.09 15.01
C GLN A 172 2.91 -7.91 15.04
N SER A 173 3.49 -7.60 13.89
CA SER A 173 4.88 -7.13 13.79
C SER A 173 4.88 -5.73 13.17
N HIS A 174 5.48 -4.79 13.87
CA HIS A 174 5.63 -3.41 13.41
C HIS A 174 7.06 -3.20 12.91
N ILE A 175 7.21 -2.49 11.79
CA ILE A 175 8.55 -2.22 11.20
C ILE A 175 9.25 -1.03 11.86
N TRP A 176 8.52 -0.27 12.68
CA TRP A 176 9.06 0.90 13.37
C TRP A 176 9.42 0.59 14.83
N CYS A 177 10.71 0.35 15.10
CA CYS A 177 11.25 0.33 16.47
C CYS A 177 11.67 1.76 16.85
N GLY A 178 10.75 2.52 17.44
CA GLY A 178 11.02 3.84 18.00
C GLY A 178 10.71 3.87 19.49
N HIS A 179 11.73 4.03 20.31
CA HIS A 179 11.58 4.45 21.70
C HIS A 179 11.17 5.93 21.71
N GLU A 180 10.00 6.23 22.24
CA GLU A 180 9.71 7.49 22.92
C GLU A 180 9.29 7.18 24.37
#